data_AF-A0A835QJX4-F1
#
_entry.id   AF-A0A835QJX4-F1
#
_cell.length_a   1.000
_cell.length_b   1.000
_cell.length_c   1.000
_cell.angle_alpha   90.00
_cell.angle_beta   90.00
_cell.angle_gamma   90.00
#
_symmetry.space_group_name_H-M   'P 1'
#
loop_
_entity.id
_entity.type
_entity.pdbx_description
1 polymer ?
#
loop_
_entity_poly.entity_id
_entity_poly.type
_entity_poly.pdbx_seq_one_letter_code
_entity_poly.pdbx_strand_id
1 'polypeptide(L)'
;MFAMLDDLLKTTQNQSQKEFRNMEGTLVLAMKLLSKVFLQLLHELSGLSSFCKLWLGVLSRMEKCMKAKFRGKRSEKLQELIPELLKNILLVMKSKEFLPEEA
;
A
#
# COMPACT_ATOMS: atom_id res chain seq x y z
N MET A 1 3.32 5.40 11.12
CA MET A 1 2.98 4.27 10.22
C MET A 1 3.68 4.38 8.87
N PHE A 2 3.55 5.50 8.16
CA PHE A 2 4.21 5.73 6.88
C PHE A 2 5.76 5.70 6.93
N ALA A 3 6.39 6.41 7.88
CA ALA A 3 7.84 6.39 8.05
C ALA A 3 8.40 4.96 8.23
N MET A 4 7.73 4.13 9.04
CA MET A 4 8.14 2.74 9.27
C MET A 4 8.08 1.88 8.00
N LEU A 5 7.10 2.11 7.11
CA LEU A 5 7.05 1.42 5.82
C LEU A 5 8.19 1.86 4.89
N ASP A 6 8.54 3.15 4.87
CA ASP A 6 9.69 3.63 4.10
C ASP A 6 11.00 3.08 4.64
N ASP A 7 11.17 3.07 5.96
CA ASP A 7 12.37 2.56 6.61
C ASP A 7 12.52 1.05 6.40
N LEU A 8 11.41 0.31 6.48
CA LEU A 8 11.37 -1.11 6.12
C LEU A 8 11.75 -1.31 4.66
N LEU A 9 11.18 -0.53 3.73
CA LEU A 9 11.52 -0.61 2.32
C LEU A 9 13.01 -0.33 2.05
N LYS A 10 13.59 0.68 2.72
CA LYS A 10 15.02 1.00 2.63
C LYS A 10 15.92 -0.09 3.24
N THR A 11 15.54 -0.66 4.38
CA THR A 11 16.30 -1.75 5.00
C THR A 11 16.27 -2.98 4.13
N THR A 12 15.12 -3.29 3.53
CA THR A 12 15.02 -4.39 2.59
C THR A 12 16.04 -4.16 1.45
N GLN A 13 16.01 -3.04 0.72
CA GLN A 13 16.87 -2.85 -0.46
C GLN A 13 18.38 -3.03 -0.24
N ASN A 14 18.86 -2.87 1.00
CA ASN A 14 20.27 -3.00 1.36
C ASN A 14 20.69 -4.40 1.84
N GLN A 15 19.76 -5.34 2.00
CA GLN A 15 20.02 -6.65 2.62
C GLN A 15 20.17 -7.82 1.65
N SER A 16 20.72 -8.93 2.16
CA SER A 16 20.94 -10.18 1.41
C SER A 16 19.61 -10.85 0.98
N GLN A 17 19.61 -11.64 -0.09
CA GLN A 17 18.40 -12.35 -0.58
C GLN A 17 17.73 -13.25 0.48
N LYS A 18 18.53 -13.81 1.40
CA LYS A 18 18.04 -14.69 2.47
C LYS A 18 17.23 -13.90 3.50
N GLU A 19 17.71 -12.71 3.87
CA GLU A 19 17.01 -11.82 4.78
C GLU A 19 15.82 -11.12 4.11
N PHE A 20 15.91 -10.85 2.81
CA PHE A 20 14.79 -10.32 2.03
C PHE A 20 13.57 -11.22 2.05
N ARG A 21 13.70 -12.55 1.91
CA ARG A 21 12.53 -13.45 1.99
C ARG A 21 11.81 -13.36 3.33
N ASN A 22 12.55 -13.16 4.42
CA ASN A 22 11.97 -12.97 5.74
C ASN A 22 11.30 -11.59 5.85
N MET A 23 11.93 -10.54 5.33
CA MET A 23 11.37 -9.18 5.35
C MET A 23 10.23 -8.96 4.35
N GLU A 24 10.19 -9.73 3.25
CA GLU A 24 9.10 -9.72 2.26
C GLU A 24 7.78 -10.10 2.93
N GLY A 25 7.79 -11.14 3.78
CA GLY A 25 6.62 -11.51 4.57
C GLY A 25 6.13 -10.37 5.46
N THR A 26 7.06 -9.66 6.12
CA THR A 26 6.75 -8.49 6.95
C THR A 26 6.20 -7.33 6.12
N LEU A 27 6.78 -7.03 4.95
CA LEU A 27 6.28 -6.02 4.02
C LEU A 27 4.86 -6.34 3.57
N VAL A 28 4.60 -7.59 3.19
CA VAL A 28 3.27 -8.06 2.79
C VAL A 28 2.26 -7.87 3.93
N LEU A 29 2.60 -8.27 5.15
CA LEU A 29 1.73 -8.09 6.31
C LEU A 29 1.47 -6.62 6.63
N ALA A 30 2.52 -5.79 6.60
CA ALA A 30 2.41 -4.36 6.80
C ALA A 30 1.49 -3.71 5.75
N MET A 31 1.55 -4.17 4.50
CA MET A 31 0.71 -3.66 3.42
C MET A 31 -0.75 -4.08 3.54
N LYS A 32 -1.00 -5.34 3.93
CA LYS A 32 -2.36 -5.81 4.29
C LYS A 32 -2.92 -5.03 5.46
N LEU A 33 -2.12 -4.77 6.49
CA LEU A 33 -2.52 -3.98 7.65
C LEU A 33 -2.84 -2.54 7.24
N LEU A 34 -1.98 -1.91 6.43
CA LEU A 34 -2.22 -0.56 5.91
C LEU A 34 -3.54 -0.49 5.15
N SER A 35 -3.83 -1.46 4.27
CA SER A 35 -5.09 -1.51 3.53
C SER A 35 -6.30 -1.68 4.46
N LYS A 36 -6.24 -2.59 5.45
CA LYS A 36 -7.31 -2.77 6.43
C LYS A 36 -7.57 -1.51 7.27
N VAL A 37 -6.50 -0.90 7.79
CA VAL A 37 -6.59 0.33 8.60
C VAL A 37 -7.11 1.48 7.73
N PHE A 38 -6.64 1.60 6.48
CA PHE A 38 -7.11 2.61 5.55
C PHE A 38 -8.60 2.42 5.22
N LEU A 39 -9.07 1.18 5.03
CA LEU A 39 -10.49 0.87 4.81
C LEU A 39 -11.37 1.18 6.02
N GLN A 40 -10.89 0.89 7.23
CA GLN A 40 -11.60 1.23 8.47
C GLN A 40 -11.70 2.74 8.67
N LEU A 41 -10.57 3.43 8.48
CA LEU A 41 -10.51 4.89 8.59
C LEU A 41 -11.09 5.59 7.37
N LEU A 42 -11.40 4.88 6.28
CA LEU A 42 -11.84 5.47 5.02
C LEU A 42 -13.01 6.41 5.23
N HIS A 43 -13.96 6.03 6.07
CA HIS A 43 -15.15 6.82 6.41
C HIS A 43 -14.81 8.14 7.13
N GLU A 44 -13.84 8.10 8.03
CA GLU A 44 -13.38 9.28 8.78
C GLU A 44 -12.47 10.16 7.91
N LEU A 45 -11.64 9.53 7.09
CA LEU A 45 -10.64 10.18 6.24
C LEU A 45 -11.28 10.89 5.07
N SER A 46 -12.37 10.36 4.53
CA SER A 46 -13.00 10.88 3.34
C SER A 46 -13.78 12.19 3.57
N GLY A 47 -14.12 12.50 4.82
CA GLY A 47 -14.60 13.83 5.21
C GLY A 47 -13.50 14.90 5.29
N LEU A 48 -12.21 14.52 5.18
CA LEU A 48 -11.10 15.47 5.23
C LEU A 48 -10.89 16.12 3.86
N SER A 49 -10.77 17.45 3.84
CA SER A 49 -10.36 18.21 2.65
C SER A 49 -8.96 17.83 2.14
N SER A 50 -8.13 17.22 2.99
CA SER A 50 -6.80 16.71 2.66
C SER A 50 -6.78 15.23 2.24
N PHE A 51 -7.95 14.60 2.10
CA PHE A 51 -8.08 13.18 1.77
C PHE A 51 -7.32 12.79 0.50
N CYS A 52 -7.49 13.52 -0.59
CA CYS A 52 -6.78 13.26 -1.85
C CYS A 52 -5.26 13.24 -1.67
N LYS A 53 -4.71 14.14 -0.83
CA LYS A 53 -3.28 14.20 -0.53
C LYS A 53 -2.81 13.00 0.28
N LEU A 54 -3.61 12.56 1.26
CA LEU A 54 -3.33 11.35 2.04
C LEU A 54 -3.40 10.09 1.16
N TRP A 55 -4.43 9.99 0.32
CA TRP A 55 -4.61 8.87 -0.62
C TRP A 55 -3.47 8.77 -1.63
N LEU A 56 -3.05 9.89 -2.22
CA LEU A 56 -1.85 9.95 -3.08
C LEU A 56 -0.60 9.48 -2.35
N GLY A 57 -0.46 9.81 -1.06
CA GLY A 57 0.64 9.31 -0.22
C GLY A 57 0.63 7.79 -0.06
N VAL A 58 -0.55 7.19 0.11
CA VAL A 58 -0.72 5.72 0.17
C VAL A 58 -0.39 5.09 -1.19
N LEU A 59 -0.94 5.62 -2.29
CA LEU A 59 -0.69 5.15 -3.66
C LEU A 59 0.79 5.19 -4.01
N SER A 60 1.49 6.29 -3.72
CA SER A 60 2.93 6.41 -3.97
C SER A 60 3.74 5.32 -3.24
N ARG A 61 3.33 4.95 -2.02
CA ARG A 61 3.99 3.90 -1.24
C ARG A 61 3.69 2.50 -1.78
N MET A 62 2.44 2.26 -2.16
CA MET A 62 2.02 1.04 -2.84
C MET A 62 2.84 0.83 -4.12
N GLU A 63 2.97 1.89 -4.92
CA GLU A 63 3.76 1.87 -6.14
C GLU A 63 5.25 1.61 -5.86
N LYS A 64 5.84 2.27 -4.86
CA LYS A 64 7.23 2.02 -4.44
C LYS A 64 7.46 0.59 -3.99
N CYS A 65 6.52 0.01 -3.24
CA CYS A 65 6.59 -1.38 -2.80
C CYS A 65 6.52 -2.35 -4.00
N MET A 66 5.67 -2.07 -4.99
CA MET A 66 5.55 -2.87 -6.21
C MET A 66 6.79 -2.74 -7.12
N LYS A 67 7.36 -1.54 -7.23
CA LYS A 67 8.55 -1.24 -8.03
C LYS A 67 9.85 -1.64 -7.33
N ALA A 68 9.81 -1.99 -6.05
CA ALA A 68 10.98 -2.46 -5.32
C ALA A 68 11.55 -3.70 -6.01
N LYS A 69 12.71 -3.52 -6.64
CA LYS A 69 13.48 -4.60 -7.26
C LYS A 69 14.58 -5.01 -6.30
N PHE A 70 14.70 -6.32 -6.11
CA PHE A 70 15.75 -6.91 -5.31
C PHE A 70 16.71 -7.67 -6.20
N ARG A 71 17.92 -7.14 -6.37
CA ARG A 71 18.94 -7.67 -7.30
C ARG A 71 18.34 -8.08 -8.67
N GLY A 72 17.48 -7.23 -9.23
CA GLY A 72 16.87 -7.42 -10.55
C GLY A 72 15.59 -8.27 -10.59
N LYS A 73 15.19 -8.96 -9.51
CA LYS A 73 13.90 -9.65 -9.42
C LYS A 73 12.90 -8.85 -8.60
N ARG A 74 11.66 -8.77 -9.08
CA ARG A 74 10.52 -8.25 -8.31
C ARG A 74 9.92 -9.39 -7.49
N SER A 75 9.27 -9.04 -6.39
CA SER A 75 8.43 -9.99 -5.65
C SER A 75 7.12 -10.19 -6.41
N GLU A 76 6.88 -11.40 -6.89
CA GLU A 76 5.61 -11.77 -7.52
C GLU A 76 4.44 -11.55 -6.54
N LYS A 77 4.63 -11.93 -5.26
CA LYS A 77 3.65 -11.71 -4.20
C LYS A 77 3.27 -10.25 -4.03
N LEU A 78 4.23 -9.33 -3.96
CA LEU A 78 3.93 -7.90 -3.85
C LEU A 78 3.30 -7.36 -5.14
N GLN A 79 3.71 -7.86 -6.31
CA GLN A 79 3.12 -7.45 -7.58
C GLN A 79 1.65 -7.84 -7.74
N GLU A 80 1.21 -8.94 -7.15
CA GLU A 80 -0.20 -9.37 -7.17
C GLU A 80 -1.01 -8.74 -6.03
N LEU A 81 -0.41 -8.67 -4.84
CA LEU A 81 -1.06 -8.19 -3.63
C LEU A 81 -1.36 -6.68 -3.67
N ILE A 82 -0.43 -5.87 -4.14
CA ILE A 82 -0.62 -4.41 -4.23
C ILE A 82 -1.86 -4.05 -5.07
N PRO A 83 -2.02 -4.50 -6.33
CA PRO A 83 -3.19 -4.20 -7.13
C PRO A 83 -4.48 -4.82 -6.58
N GLU A 84 -4.42 -5.99 -5.93
CA GLU A 84 -5.57 -6.58 -5.25
C GLU A 84 -6.06 -5.67 -4.09
N LEU A 85 -5.15 -5.21 -3.23
CA LEU A 85 -5.48 -4.30 -2.13
C LEU A 85 -6.01 -2.96 -2.64
N LEU A 86 -5.42 -2.42 -3.71
CA LEU A 86 -5.91 -1.19 -4.33
C LEU A 86 -7.32 -1.36 -4.91
N LYS A 87 -7.58 -2.46 -5.62
CA LYS A 87 -8.93 -2.79 -6.11
C LYS A 87 -9.94 -2.86 -4.97
N ASN A 88 -9.60 -3.52 -3.87
CA ASN A 88 -10.49 -3.60 -2.70
C ASN A 88 -10.78 -2.22 -2.10
N ILE A 89 -9.77 -1.35 -1.98
CA ILE A 89 -9.98 0.01 -1.47
C ILE A 89 -10.87 0.83 -2.41
N LEU A 90 -10.60 0.80 -3.72
CA LEU A 90 -11.40 1.51 -4.72
C LEU A 90 -12.84 1.00 -4.76
N LEU A 91 -13.04 -0.31 -4.61
CA LEU A 91 -14.37 -0.90 -4.59
C LEU A 91 -15.16 -0.42 -3.37
N VAL A 92 -14.54 -0.38 -2.19
CA VAL A 92 -15.20 0.15 -0.99
C VAL A 92 -15.46 1.66 -1.09
N MET A 93 -14.54 2.43 -1.69
CA MET A 93 -14.76 3.86 -1.98
C MET A 93 -15.96 4.07 -2.90
N LYS A 94 -16.08 3.26 -3.97
CA LYS A 94 -17.19 3.32 -4.92
C LYS A 94 -18.51 2.89 -4.28
N SER A 95 -18.52 1.80 -3.51
CA SER A 95 -19.74 1.30 -2.85
C SER A 95 -20.25 2.22 -1.74
N LYS A 96 -19.41 3.08 -1.18
CA LYS A 96 -19.78 4.06 -0.15
C LYS A 96 -20.16 5.43 -0.74
N GLU A 97 -20.38 5.53 -2.05
CA GLU A 97 -20.75 6.78 -2.75
C GLU A 97 -19.77 7.95 -2.47
N PHE A 98 -18.49 7.65 -2.22
CA PHE A 98 -17.45 8.68 -2.02
C PHE A 98 -16.93 9.31 -3.31
N LEU A 99 -17.34 8.78 -4.45
CA LEU A 99 -17.10 9.36 -5.77
C LEU A 99 -18.41 10.03 -6.19
N PRO A 100 -18.38 11.32 -6.58
CA PRO A 100 -19.57 11.93 -7.17
C PRO A 100 -19.99 11.11 -8.38
N GLU A 101 -21.28 10.80 -8.44
CA GLU A 101 -21.93 10.24 -9.62
C GLU A 101 -21.55 11.12 -10.81
N GLU A 102 -20.93 10.53 -11.84
CA GLU A 102 -20.71 11.23 -13.10
C GLU A 102 -22.09 11.60 -13.66
N ALA A 103 -22.46 12.87 -13.53
CA ALA A 103 -23.65 13.49 -14.09
C ALA A 103 -23.30 14.29 -15.35
#